data_AF-A0A0P7YB77-F1
#
_entry.id   AF-A0A0P7YB77-F1
#
_cell.length_a   1.000
_cell.length_b   1.000
_cell.length_c   1.000
_cell.angle_alpha   90.00
_cell.angle_beta   90.00
_cell.angle_gamma   90.00
#
_symmetry.space_group_name_H-M   'P 1'
#
loop_
_entity.id
_entity.type
_entity.pdbx_description
1 polymer ?
#
loop_
_entity_poly.entity_id
_entity_poly.type
_entity_poly.pdbx_seq_one_letter_code
_entity_poly.pdbx_strand_id
1 'polypeptide(L)'
;MTKLLALWSGDLDLNEAFWTWTVTMGLLVNIATSILFLVLILQEQPLAGVLIGYGLSVPYNIVAIVGVWRSAARYSGPSLHVDLARLASVLLMAALTLT
;
A
#
# COMPACT_ATOMS: atom_id res chain seq x y z
N MET A 1 9.76 -14.81 -11.11
CA MET A 1 8.43 -14.85 -10.48
C MET A 1 8.19 -13.54 -9.76
N THR A 2 6.99 -12.99 -9.90
CA THR A 2 6.61 -11.59 -9.68
C THR A 2 7.02 -11.08 -8.30
N LYS A 3 7.76 -9.96 -8.21
CA LYS A 3 8.17 -9.32 -6.94
C LYS A 3 7.00 -9.09 -5.96
N LEU A 4 5.78 -8.98 -6.48
CA LEU A 4 4.54 -8.90 -5.70
C LEU A 4 4.27 -10.16 -4.85
N LEU A 5 4.59 -11.35 -5.37
CA LEU A 5 4.51 -12.60 -4.61
C LEU A 5 5.57 -12.66 -3.52
N ALA A 6 6.77 -12.15 -3.78
CA ALA A 6 7.84 -12.05 -2.77
C ALA A 6 7.49 -11.04 -1.66
N LEU A 7 6.82 -9.95 -2.01
CA LEU A 7 6.25 -9.01 -1.04
C LEU A 7 5.20 -9.72 -0.18
N TRP A 8 4.27 -10.42 -0.81
CA TRP A 8 3.23 -11.15 -0.10
C TRP A 8 3.77 -12.30 0.78
N SER A 9 4.83 -13.00 0.36
CA SER A 9 5.46 -14.05 1.17
C SER A 9 6.27 -13.48 2.35
N GLY A 10 6.61 -12.19 2.30
CA GLY A 10 7.49 -11.55 3.27
C GLY A 10 8.96 -11.94 3.11
N ASP A 11 9.36 -12.38 1.91
CA ASP A 11 10.77 -12.68 1.57
C ASP A 11 11.54 -11.41 1.13
N LEU A 12 10.89 -10.25 1.11
CA LEU A 12 11.54 -8.97 0.84
C LEU A 12 12.13 -8.39 2.12
N ASP A 13 13.28 -7.74 1.99
CA ASP A 13 13.88 -6.99 3.09
C ASP A 13 12.89 -5.94 3.60
N LEU A 14 12.82 -5.77 4.92
CA LEU A 14 11.89 -4.84 5.58
C LEU A 14 12.02 -3.41 5.01
N ASN A 15 13.24 -2.99 4.70
CA ASN A 15 13.52 -1.67 4.14
C ASN A 15 12.94 -1.54 2.71
N GLU A 16 13.07 -2.57 1.87
CA GLU A 16 12.52 -2.57 0.51
C GLU A 16 10.98 -2.64 0.54
N ALA A 17 10.42 -3.52 1.39
CA ALA A 17 8.97 -3.65 1.57
C ALA A 17 8.32 -2.35 2.07
N PHE A 18 8.97 -1.63 2.99
CA PHE A 18 8.43 -0.38 3.50
C PHE A 18 8.62 0.78 2.52
N TRP A 19 9.85 1.13 2.15
CA TRP A 19 10.09 2.33 1.35
C TRP A 19 9.63 2.20 -0.09
N THR A 20 9.93 1.08 -0.74
CA THR A 20 9.63 0.93 -2.17
C THR A 20 8.16 0.60 -2.38
N TRP A 21 7.65 -0.40 -1.66
CA TRP A 21 6.30 -0.88 -1.87
C TRP A 21 5.26 -0.05 -1.12
N THR A 22 5.45 0.16 0.18
CA THR A 22 4.43 0.86 0.98
C THR A 22 4.45 2.38 0.76
N VAL A 23 5.63 3.01 0.73
CA VAL A 23 5.73 4.47 0.55
C VAL A 23 5.67 4.85 -0.93
N THR A 24 6.66 4.45 -1.74
CA THR A 24 6.74 4.92 -3.14
C THR A 24 5.60 4.40 -3.99
N MET A 25 5.39 3.09 -4.03
CA MET A 25 4.32 2.52 -4.85
C MET A 25 2.93 2.78 -4.27
N GLY A 26 2.76 2.75 -2.94
CA GLY A 26 1.52 3.19 -2.31
C GLY A 26 1.13 4.62 -2.69
N LEU A 27 2.08 5.56 -2.66
CA LEU A 27 1.81 6.93 -3.06
C LEU A 27 1.50 7.04 -4.56
N LEU A 28 2.26 6.35 -5.42
CA LEU A 28 2.01 6.36 -6.87
C LEU A 28 0.62 5.81 -7.22
N VAL A 29 0.23 4.69 -6.60
CA VAL A 29 -1.10 4.09 -6.80
C VAL A 29 -2.17 5.06 -6.34
N ASN A 30 -2.05 5.63 -5.14
CA ASN A 30 -3.06 6.54 -4.61
C ASN A 30 -3.18 7.83 -5.44
N ILE A 31 -2.07 8.46 -5.81
CA ILE A 31 -2.09 9.65 -6.69
C ILE A 31 -2.77 9.32 -8.02
N ALA A 32 -2.40 8.19 -8.65
CA ALA A 32 -2.99 7.79 -9.92
C ALA A 32 -4.50 7.52 -9.79
N THR A 33 -4.92 6.80 -8.74
CA THR A 33 -6.34 6.51 -8.49
C THR A 33 -7.13 7.78 -8.15
N SER A 34 -6.56 8.72 -7.41
CA SER A 34 -7.21 10.00 -7.09
C SER A 34 -7.37 10.89 -8.33
N ILE A 35 -6.34 11.00 -9.18
CA ILE A 35 -6.45 11.73 -10.45
C ILE A 35 -7.54 11.11 -11.32
N LEU A 36 -7.54 9.78 -11.46
CA LEU A 36 -8.52 9.07 -12.27
C LEU A 36 -9.94 9.19 -11.71
N PHE A 37 -10.08 9.14 -10.38
CA PHE A 37 -11.33 9.43 -9.69
C PHE A 37 -11.85 10.82 -10.05
N LEU A 38 -11.02 11.86 -9.91
CA LEU A 38 -11.41 13.24 -10.23
C LEU A 38 -11.81 13.40 -11.70
N VAL A 39 -11.05 12.81 -12.63
CA VAL A 39 -11.40 12.81 -14.07
C VAL A 39 -12.76 12.17 -14.31
N LEU A 40 -13.07 11.06 -13.65
CA LEU A 40 -14.35 10.37 -13.80
C LEU A 40 -15.51 11.14 -13.17
N ILE A 41 -15.28 11.85 -12.05
CA ILE A 41 -16.26 12.78 -11.49
C ILE A 41 -16.55 13.91 -12.48
N LEU A 42 -15.52 14.50 -13.09
CA LEU A 42 -15.67 15.56 -14.11
C LEU A 42 -16.41 15.08 -15.37
N GLN A 43 -16.40 13.77 -15.64
CA GLN A 43 -17.15 13.14 -16.73
C GLN A 43 -18.56 12.69 -16.32
N GLU A 44 -19.04 13.10 -15.13
CA GLU A 44 -20.32 12.67 -14.55
C GLU A 44 -20.47 11.14 -14.40
N GLN A 45 -19.35 10.44 -14.20
CA GLN A 45 -19.31 9.00 -13.91
C GLN A 45 -18.89 8.70 -12.47
N PRO A 46 -19.67 9.11 -11.46
CA PRO A 46 -19.28 8.95 -10.05
C PRO A 46 -19.13 7.49 -9.63
N LEU A 47 -19.97 6.59 -10.16
CA LEU A 47 -19.88 5.17 -9.83
C LEU A 47 -18.58 4.53 -10.35
N ALA A 48 -18.20 4.86 -11.59
CA ALA A 48 -16.94 4.39 -12.17
C ALA A 48 -15.73 4.98 -11.42
N GLY A 49 -15.82 6.25 -11.02
CA GLY A 49 -14.86 6.91 -10.15
C GLY A 49 -14.62 6.11 -8.87
N VAL A 50 -15.67 5.84 -8.10
CA VAL A 50 -15.56 5.08 -6.84
C VAL A 50 -14.98 3.67 -7.06
N LEU A 51 -15.45 2.97 -8.09
CA LEU A 51 -14.98 1.62 -8.41
C LEU A 51 -13.49 1.59 -8.74
N ILE A 52 -12.99 2.55 -9.52
CA ILE A 52 -11.59 2.59 -9.90
C ILE A 52 -10.72 3.14 -8.75
N GLY A 53 -11.19 4.17 -8.06
CA GLY A 53 -10.51 4.79 -6.94
C GLY A 53 -10.24 3.78 -5.81
N TYR A 54 -11.31 3.15 -5.32
CA TYR A 54 -11.21 2.23 -4.18
C TYR A 54 -10.94 0.79 -4.60
N GLY A 55 -11.44 0.35 -5.76
CA GLY A 55 -11.29 -1.04 -6.20
C GLY A 55 -9.86 -1.41 -6.55
N LEU A 56 -9.00 -0.45 -6.86
CA LEU A 56 -7.57 -0.70 -7.10
C LEU A 56 -6.70 -0.33 -5.89
N SER A 57 -6.96 0.81 -5.24
CA SER A 57 -6.17 1.27 -4.10
C SER A 57 -6.29 0.34 -2.89
N VAL A 58 -7.51 -0.11 -2.56
CA VAL A 58 -7.74 -0.93 -1.35
C VAL A 58 -7.04 -2.30 -1.44
N PRO A 59 -7.18 -3.09 -2.52
CA PRO A 59 -6.46 -4.36 -2.64
C PRO A 59 -4.93 -4.18 -2.63
N TYR A 60 -4.44 -3.12 -3.27
CA TYR A 60 -3.01 -2.79 -3.27
C TYR A 60 -2.50 -2.52 -1.85
N ASN A 61 -3.22 -1.66 -1.11
CA ASN A 61 -2.91 -1.32 0.26
C ASN A 61 -2.88 -2.60 1.14
N ILE A 62 -3.88 -3.48 1.02
CA ILE A 62 -3.90 -4.76 1.76
C ILE A 62 -2.62 -5.58 1.48
N VAL A 63 -2.23 -5.72 0.22
CA VAL A 63 -1.03 -6.48 -0.16
C VAL A 63 0.24 -5.86 0.45
N ALA A 64 0.36 -4.54 0.42
CA ALA A 64 1.52 -3.85 0.97
C ALA A 64 1.58 -3.93 2.52
N ILE A 65 0.45 -3.81 3.25
CA ILE A 65 0.42 -4.02 4.71
C ILE A 65 0.84 -5.44 5.04
N VAL A 66 0.21 -6.42 4.40
CA VAL A 66 0.47 -7.83 4.68
C VAL A 66 1.93 -8.17 4.39
N GLY A 67 2.47 -7.63 3.30
CA GLY A 67 3.88 -7.82 2.95
C GLY A 67 4.84 -7.21 3.96
N VAL A 68 4.61 -5.96 4.40
CA VAL A 68 5.42 -5.33 5.46
C VAL A 68 5.33 -6.11 6.76
N TRP A 69 4.13 -6.52 7.18
CA TRP A 69 3.93 -7.23 8.44
C TRP A 69 4.59 -8.61 8.43
N ARG A 70 4.54 -9.33 7.31
CA ARG A 70 5.21 -10.62 7.13
C ARG A 70 6.73 -10.47 7.07
N SER A 71 7.23 -9.45 6.37
CA SER A 71 8.67 -9.14 6.33
C SER A 71 9.19 -8.73 7.71
N ALA A 72 8.41 -7.95 8.46
CA ALA A 72 8.73 -7.52 9.82
C ALA A 72 8.71 -8.69 10.81
N ALA A 73 7.85 -9.69 10.61
CA ALA A 73 7.83 -10.91 11.43
C ALA A 73 9.07 -11.81 11.21
N ARG A 74 9.74 -11.68 10.06
CA ARG A 74 10.96 -12.43 9.73
C ARG A 74 12.26 -11.65 10.00
N TYR A 75 12.14 -10.37 10.31
CA TYR A 75 13.28 -9.50 10.57
C TYR A 75 13.95 -9.83 11.91
N SER A 76 15.23 -10.21 11.86
CA SER A 76 16.01 -10.63 13.03
C SER A 76 16.69 -9.47 13.79
N GLY A 77 16.44 -8.22 13.39
CA GLY A 77 17.04 -7.03 13.98
C GLY A 77 16.25 -6.46 15.18
N PRO A 78 16.54 -5.21 15.61
CA PRO A 78 15.93 -4.62 16.80
C PRO A 78 14.41 -4.53 16.69
N SER A 79 13.69 -5.02 17.72
CA SER A 79 12.22 -5.06 17.78
C SER A 79 11.55 -3.70 17.54
N LEU A 80 12.23 -2.62 17.90
CA LEU A 80 11.74 -1.25 17.71
C LEU A 80 11.49 -0.90 16.23
N HIS A 81 12.26 -1.47 15.29
CA HIS A 81 12.05 -1.28 13.86
C HIS A 81 10.83 -2.06 13.34
N VAL A 82 10.54 -3.22 13.94
CA VAL A 82 9.38 -4.06 13.60
C VAL A 82 8.09 -3.36 14.00
N ASP A 83 8.04 -2.82 15.22
CA ASP A 83 6.84 -2.16 15.74
C ASP A 83 6.58 -0.82 15.03
N LEU A 84 7.62 -0.03 14.75
CA LEU A 84 7.49 1.20 13.97
C LEU A 84 7.03 0.93 12.54
N ALA A 85 7.58 -0.08 11.86
CA ALA A 85 7.16 -0.41 10.49
C ALA A 85 5.69 -0.86 10.44
N ARG A 86 5.25 -1.65 11.42
CA ARG A 86 3.84 -2.06 11.54
C ARG A 86 2.93 -0.87 11.78
N LEU A 87 3.24 -0.02 12.77
CA LEU A 87 2.44 1.15 13.09
C LEU A 87 2.39 2.15 11.92
N ALA A 88 3.55 2.44 11.32
CA ALA A 88 3.65 3.35 10.18
C ALA A 88 2.88 2.82 8.95
N SER A 89 2.93 1.52 8.68
CA SER A 89 2.17 0.93 7.56
C SER A 89 0.66 1.08 7.75
N VAL A 90 0.14 0.87 8.97
CA VAL A 90 -1.29 1.05 9.28
C VAL A 90 -1.68 2.52 9.18
N LEU A 91 -0.90 3.43 9.77
CA LEU A 91 -1.19 4.86 9.73
C LEU A 91 -1.18 5.41 8.30
N LEU A 92 -0.18 5.03 7.51
CA LEU A 92 -0.06 5.48 6.12
C LEU A 92 -1.24 5.00 5.29
N MET A 93 -1.65 3.74 5.43
CA MET A 93 -2.75 3.22 4.62
C MET A 93 -4.10 3.68 5.08
N ALA A 94 -4.30 3.91 6.38
CA ALA A 94 -5.47 4.59 6.87
C ALA A 94 -5.54 5.99 6.25
N ALA A 95 -4.45 6.76 6.28
CA ALA A 95 -4.41 8.09 5.67
C ALA A 95 -4.74 8.04 4.17
N LEU A 96 -4.12 7.12 3.42
CA LEU A 96 -4.31 6.98 1.97
C LEU A 96 -5.69 6.44 1.58
N THR A 97 -6.38 5.74 2.47
CA THR A 97 -7.73 5.22 2.20
C THR A 97 -8.84 6.19 2.63
N LEU A 98 -8.56 7.07 3.59
CA LEU A 98 -9.50 8.08 4.08
C LEU A 98 -9.43 9.42 3.30
N THR A 99 -8.46 9.59 2.41
CA THR A 99 -8.34 10.78 1.54
C THR A 99 -9.01 10.56 0.20
#